data_AF-A0AB39KWC9-F1
#
_entry.id   AF-A0AB39KWC9-F1
#
_cell.length_a   1.000
_cell.length_b   1.000
_cell.length_c   1.000
_cell.angle_alpha   90.00
_cell.angle_beta   90.00
_cell.angle_gamma   90.00
#
_symmetry.space_group_name_H-M   'P 1'
#
loop_
_entity.id
_entity.type
_entity.pdbx_description
1 polymer ?
#
loop_
_entity_poly.entity_id
_entity_poly.type
_entity_poly.pdbx_seq_one_letter_code
_entity_poly.pdbx_strand_id
1 'polypeptide(L)'
;MAVVTAGEETAKVTLCASPEIRAGFERMVPMHQGKACALNAQPEFLPNRVNIRCIADERPMLVENFLAGDPQRDFSVYMRMRSLDGGEIVREQTRHYRLLGDCPAGWRAGWSTDRNGRVVPAT
;
A
#
# COMPACT_ATOMS: atom_id res chain seq x y z
N MET A 1 -18.40 -17.53 -0.48
CA MET A 1 -17.49 -17.14 -1.59
C MET A 1 -17.62 -15.64 -1.77
N ALA A 2 -16.58 -14.88 -1.43
CA ALA A 2 -16.60 -13.43 -1.64
C ALA A 2 -16.38 -13.15 -3.12
N VAL A 3 -17.35 -12.48 -3.74
CA VAL A 3 -17.25 -11.98 -5.11
C VAL A 3 -16.21 -10.87 -5.09
N VAL A 4 -15.06 -11.10 -5.71
CA VAL A 4 -14.10 -10.03 -5.99
C VAL A 4 -14.72 -9.19 -7.11
N THR A 5 -15.40 -8.12 -6.75
CA THR A 5 -15.77 -7.08 -7.73
C THR A 5 -14.47 -6.55 -8.32
N ALA A 6 -14.36 -6.57 -9.65
CA ALA A 6 -13.20 -6.03 -10.35
C ALA A 6 -12.93 -4.61 -9.85
N GLY A 7 -11.79 -4.40 -9.18
CA GLY A 7 -11.38 -3.09 -8.71
C GLY A 7 -11.16 -2.16 -9.91
N GLU A 8 -11.55 -0.89 -9.77
CA GLU A 8 -11.25 0.13 -10.77
C GLU A 8 -9.77 0.52 -10.69
N GLU A 9 -9.06 0.50 -11.83
CA GLU A 9 -7.69 1.01 -11.88
C GLU A 9 -7.72 2.52 -11.65
N THR A 10 -7.41 2.94 -10.43
CA THR A 10 -7.50 4.35 -10.04
C THR A 10 -6.31 5.20 -10.52
N ALA A 11 -5.15 4.58 -10.79
CA ALA A 11 -3.96 5.24 -11.32
C ALA A 11 -2.89 4.25 -11.78
N LYS A 12 -2.14 4.63 -12.82
CA LYS A 12 -0.85 4.02 -13.20
C LYS A 12 0.28 4.95 -12.79
N VAL A 13 1.23 4.44 -12.01
CA VAL A 13 2.41 5.19 -11.54
C VAL A 13 3.68 4.46 -11.94
N THR A 14 4.61 5.17 -12.58
CA THR A 14 5.97 4.66 -12.78
C THR A 14 6.80 5.02 -11.56
N LEU A 15 7.56 4.07 -11.02
CA LEU A 15 8.40 4.26 -9.84
C LEU A 15 9.81 3.72 -10.09
N CYS A 16 10.82 4.53 -9.81
CA CYS A 16 12.19 4.07 -9.66
C CYS A 16 12.40 3.64 -8.21
N ALA A 17 12.22 2.36 -7.89
CA ALA A 17 12.32 1.86 -6.52
C ALA A 17 13.66 1.16 -6.25
N SER A 18 14.34 1.52 -5.16
CA SER A 18 15.40 0.68 -4.60
C SER A 18 14.79 -0.53 -3.86
N PRO A 19 15.58 -1.56 -3.52
CA PRO A 19 15.11 -2.68 -2.69
C PRO A 19 14.43 -2.25 -1.38
N GLU A 20 14.93 -1.20 -0.73
CA GLU A 20 14.41 -0.68 0.53
C GLU A 20 13.01 -0.08 0.39
N ILE A 21 12.76 0.66 -0.70
CA ILE A 21 11.43 1.21 -1.00
C ILE A 21 10.44 0.08 -1.26
N ARG A 22 10.86 -0.97 -1.98
CA ARG A 22 10.03 -2.15 -2.24
C ARG A 22 9.66 -2.87 -0.95
N ALA A 23 10.61 -3.04 -0.03
CA ALA A 23 10.36 -3.60 1.30
C ALA A 23 9.40 -2.74 2.14
N GLY A 24 9.33 -1.43 1.88
CA GLY A 24 8.41 -0.51 2.55
C GLY A 24 6.93 -0.74 2.21
N PHE A 25 6.61 -1.39 1.08
CA PHE A 25 5.22 -1.58 0.66
C PHE A 25 4.39 -2.46 1.59
N GLU A 26 5.02 -3.37 2.31
CA GLU A 26 4.37 -4.20 3.34
C GLU A 26 3.92 -3.39 4.56
N ARG A 27 4.52 -2.21 4.76
CA ARG A 27 4.39 -1.39 5.97
C ARG A 27 3.53 -0.14 5.77
N MET A 28 2.82 -0.05 4.64
CA MET A 28 1.97 1.11 4.35
C MET A 28 0.83 1.23 5.36
N VAL A 29 0.74 2.38 6.02
CA VAL A 29 -0.41 2.71 6.87
C VAL A 29 -1.41 3.51 6.03
N PRO A 30 -2.71 3.15 5.99
CA PRO A 30 -3.70 3.89 5.24
C PRO A 30 -3.84 5.31 5.77
N MET A 31 -4.06 6.24 4.85
CA MET A 31 -4.59 7.56 5.18
C MET A 31 -6.12 7.47 5.29
N HIS A 32 -6.68 7.72 6.47
CA HIS A 32 -8.11 7.87 6.68
C HIS A 32 -8.46 9.36 6.70
N GLN A 33 -9.37 9.80 5.83
CA GLN A 33 -9.75 11.22 5.68
C GLN A 33 -8.56 12.20 5.57
N GLY A 34 -7.51 11.82 4.82
CA GLY A 34 -6.32 12.65 4.66
C GLY A 34 -5.39 12.70 5.89
N LYS A 35 -5.63 11.89 6.92
CA LYS A 35 -4.75 11.71 8.08
C LYS A 35 -4.19 10.30 8.12
N ALA A 36 -2.91 10.16 8.43
CA ALA A 36 -2.34 8.84 8.68
C ALA A 36 -3.03 8.18 9.88
N CYS A 37 -3.31 6.88 9.80
CA CYS A 37 -3.82 6.14 10.96
C CYS A 37 -2.77 6.13 12.08
N ALA A 38 -3.14 6.53 13.29
CA ALA A 38 -2.20 6.63 14.41
C ALA A 38 -1.93 5.24 14.99
N LEU A 39 -0.70 4.74 14.90
CA LEU A 39 -0.33 3.44 15.44
C LEU A 39 -0.61 3.38 16.95
N ASN A 40 -1.32 2.34 17.38
CA ASN A 40 -1.60 2.11 18.81
C ASN A 40 -0.99 0.80 19.34
N ALA A 41 -0.30 0.04 18.48
CA ALA A 41 0.50 -1.11 18.83
C ALA A 41 1.64 -1.29 17.80
N GLN A 42 2.63 -2.11 18.14
CA GLN A 42 3.65 -2.53 17.17
C GLN A 42 3.00 -3.36 16.05
N PRO A 43 3.40 -3.16 14.78
CA PRO A 43 2.97 -4.03 13.68
C PRO A 43 3.35 -5.48 13.93
N GLU A 44 2.43 -6.40 13.64
CA GLU A 44 2.66 -7.84 13.68
C GLU A 44 3.01 -8.33 12.27
N PHE A 45 4.26 -8.80 12.10
CA PHE A 45 4.77 -9.33 10.85
C PHE A 45 4.54 -10.84 10.77
N LEU A 46 3.86 -11.27 9.73
CA LEU A 46 3.55 -12.67 9.44
C LEU A 46 4.10 -13.02 8.03
N PRO A 47 4.28 -14.31 7.69
CA PRO A 47 5.01 -14.71 6.48
C PRO A 47 4.56 -14.09 5.15
N ASN A 48 3.30 -13.67 5.04
CA ASN A 48 2.74 -13.05 3.83
C ASN A 48 1.82 -11.85 4.13
N ARG A 49 1.79 -11.38 5.38
CA ARG A 49 0.92 -10.26 5.78
C ARG A 49 1.51 -9.48 6.94
N VAL A 50 1.18 -8.20 7.00
CA VAL A 50 1.45 -7.35 8.16
C VAL A 50 0.13 -6.87 8.72
N ASN A 51 -0.09 -7.13 10.00
CA ASN A 51 -1.23 -6.62 10.73
C ASN A 51 -0.81 -5.36 11.48
N ILE A 52 -1.50 -4.26 11.21
CA ILE A 52 -1.26 -2.97 11.84
C ILE A 52 -2.51 -2.59 12.62
N ARG A 53 -2.36 -2.36 13.92
CA ARG A 53 -3.43 -1.80 14.75
C ARG A 53 -3.21 -0.30 14.87
N CYS A 54 -4.28 0.46 14.67
CA CYS A 54 -4.21 1.92 14.70
C CYS A 54 -5.55 2.55 15.10
N ILE A 55 -5.52 3.83 15.42
CA ILE A 55 -6.71 4.66 15.66
C ILE A 55 -6.96 5.56 14.46
N ALA A 56 -8.18 5.52 13.92
CA ALA A 56 -8.68 6.46 12.93
C ALA A 56 -10.08 6.91 13.35
N ASP A 57 -10.34 8.22 13.32
CA ASP A 57 -11.60 8.81 13.77
C ASP A 57 -12.05 8.29 15.15
N GLU A 58 -11.09 8.25 16.08
CA GLU A 58 -11.28 7.77 17.47
C GLU A 58 -11.69 6.30 17.59
N ARG A 59 -11.65 5.53 16.50
CA ARG A 59 -12.01 4.12 16.48
C ARG A 59 -10.78 3.23 16.34
N PRO A 60 -10.73 2.09 17.06
CA PRO A 60 -9.72 1.07 16.87
C PRO A 60 -9.93 0.34 15.54
N MET A 61 -8.87 0.32 14.74
CA MET A 61 -8.86 -0.25 13.40
C MET A 61 -7.82 -1.35 13.31
N LEU A 62 -8.13 -2.36 12.50
CA LEU A 62 -7.16 -3.31 11.99
C LEU A 62 -6.92 -3.03 10.51
N VAL A 63 -5.65 -2.87 10.16
CA VAL A 63 -5.17 -2.80 8.80
C VAL A 63 -4.40 -4.08 8.51
N GLU A 64 -4.78 -4.77 7.45
CA GLU A 64 -4.12 -5.97 6.96
C GLU A 64 -3.48 -5.63 5.62
N ASN A 65 -2.16 -5.67 5.57
CA ASN A 65 -1.40 -5.56 4.33
C ASN A 65 -0.93 -6.94 3.91
N PHE A 66 -1.10 -7.32 2.65
CA PHE A 66 -0.53 -8.55 2.12
C PHE A 66 0.03 -8.33 0.72
N LEU A 67 1.09 -9.07 0.41
CA LEU A 67 1.70 -9.12 -0.91
C LEU A 67 1.28 -10.40 -1.63
N ALA A 68 1.00 -10.29 -2.92
CA ALA A 68 0.92 -11.44 -3.82
C ALA A 68 1.75 -11.19 -5.08
N GLY A 69 2.34 -12.24 -5.65
CA GLY A 69 3.21 -12.15 -6.81
C GLY A 69 4.70 -12.16 -6.45
N ASP A 70 5.55 -11.73 -7.39
CA ASP A 70 6.99 -11.62 -7.23
C ASP A 70 7.36 -10.17 -6.86
N PRO A 71 7.78 -9.89 -5.62
CA PRO A 71 8.17 -8.54 -5.18
C PRO A 71 9.32 -7.93 -5.99
N GLN A 72 10.07 -8.75 -6.73
CA GLN A 72 11.16 -8.28 -7.58
C GLN A 72 10.71 -7.86 -8.99
N ARG A 73 9.50 -8.24 -9.43
CA ARG A 73 9.09 -8.08 -10.84
C ARG A 73 7.66 -7.62 -11.03
N ASP A 74 6.71 -8.23 -10.34
CA ASP A 74 5.27 -8.05 -10.56
C ASP A 74 4.52 -8.54 -9.33
N PHE A 75 4.00 -7.61 -8.54
CA PHE A 75 3.32 -7.91 -7.30
C PHE A 75 2.16 -6.97 -7.05
N SER A 76 1.19 -7.44 -6.28
CA SER A 76 0.09 -6.63 -5.78
C SER A 76 0.21 -6.46 -4.27
N VAL A 77 0.06 -5.23 -3.81
CA VAL A 77 -0.16 -4.90 -2.40
C VAL A 77 -1.64 -4.76 -2.19
N TYR A 78 -2.16 -5.58 -1.29
CA TYR A 78 -3.54 -5.48 -0.85
C TYR A 78 -3.56 -4.90 0.54
N MET A 79 -4.47 -3.99 0.76
CA MET A 79 -4.68 -3.32 2.03
C MET A 79 -6.17 -3.39 2.36
N ARG A 80 -6.50 -3.98 3.49
CA ARG A 80 -7.85 -4.03 4.03
C ARG A 80 -7.88 -3.36 5.39
N MET A 81 -8.81 -2.43 5.59
CA MET A 81 -9.02 -1.72 6.84
C MET A 81 -10.42 -2.02 7.37
N ARG A 82 -10.50 -2.49 8.62
CA ARG A 82 -11.77 -2.82 9.28
C ARG A 82 -11.82 -2.31 10.71
N SER A 83 -13.01 -1.98 11.18
CA SER A 83 -13.22 -1.62 12.58
C SER A 83 -13.09 -2.85 13.47
N LEU A 84 -12.39 -2.71 14.60
CA LEU A 84 -12.30 -3.77 15.60
C LEU A 84 -13.58 -3.90 16.44
N ASP A 85 -14.40 -2.84 16.52
CA ASP A 85 -15.60 -2.79 17.36
C ASP A 85 -16.86 -3.34 16.67
N GLY A 86 -16.76 -3.73 15.39
CA GLY A 86 -17.90 -4.23 14.61
C GLY A 86 -17.54 -5.03 13.35
N GLY A 87 -16.25 -5.24 13.06
CA GLY A 87 -15.77 -6.10 11.96
C GLY A 87 -16.00 -5.56 10.55
N GLU A 88 -16.79 -4.50 10.37
CA GLU A 88 -17.10 -3.91 9.07
C GLU A 88 -15.83 -3.42 8.37
N ILE A 89 -15.66 -3.83 7.11
CA ILE A 89 -14.61 -3.32 6.23
C ILE A 89 -14.98 -1.90 5.85
N VAL A 90 -14.23 -0.94 6.36
CA VAL A 90 -14.46 0.48 6.05
C VAL A 90 -13.70 0.91 4.80
N ARG A 91 -12.68 0.12 4.40
CA ARG A 91 -11.91 0.38 3.19
C ARG A 91 -11.16 -0.86 2.72
N GLU A 92 -11.17 -1.07 1.42
CA GLU A 92 -10.30 -2.02 0.74
C GLU A 92 -9.58 -1.29 -0.41
N GLN A 93 -8.28 -1.55 -0.56
CA GLN A 93 -7.48 -1.02 -1.65
C GLN A 93 -6.49 -2.09 -2.11
N THR A 94 -6.46 -2.31 -3.42
CA THR A 94 -5.42 -3.10 -4.08
C THR A 94 -4.59 -2.18 -4.93
N ARG A 95 -3.26 -2.28 -4.82
CA ARG A 95 -2.31 -1.58 -5.68
C ARG A 95 -1.46 -2.62 -6.39
N HIS A 96 -1.51 -2.61 -7.71
CA HIS A 96 -0.70 -3.48 -8.53
C HIS A 96 0.58 -2.75 -8.95
N TYR A 97 1.73 -3.39 -8.73
CA TYR A 97 3.04 -2.86 -9.04
C TYR A 97 3.76 -3.82 -9.96
N ARG A 98 4.23 -3.29 -11.09
CA ARG A 98 5.03 -4.04 -12.04
C ARG A 98 6.33 -3.30 -12.34
N LEU A 99 7.44 -4.00 -12.22
CA LEU A 99 8.74 -3.52 -12.65
C LEU A 99 8.75 -3.44 -14.18
N LEU A 100 8.98 -2.24 -14.70
CA LEU A 100 9.03 -1.98 -16.14
C LEU A 100 10.45 -2.12 -16.73
N GLY A 101 11.46 -2.32 -15.87
CA GLY A 101 12.87 -2.36 -16.24
C GLY A 101 13.68 -1.38 -15.40
N ASP A 102 14.81 -0.91 -15.95
CA ASP A 102 15.65 0.11 -15.33
C ASP A 102 14.88 1.43 -15.14
N CYS A 103 15.34 2.23 -14.19
CA CYS A 103 14.80 3.57 -13.99
C CYS A 103 15.00 4.42 -15.26
N PRO A 104 14.02 5.28 -15.63
CA PRO A 104 14.21 6.21 -16.73
C PRO A 104 15.45 7.08 -16.51
N ALA A 105 16.12 7.48 -17.61
CA ALA A 105 17.31 8.30 -17.53
C ALA A 105 17.07 9.57 -16.69
N GLY A 106 17.98 9.84 -15.75
CA GLY A 106 17.90 10.99 -14.83
C GLY A 106 17.00 10.80 -13.60
N TRP A 107 16.31 9.66 -13.45
CA TRP A 107 15.55 9.36 -12.24
C TRP A 107 16.45 8.83 -11.13
N ARG A 108 16.18 9.25 -9.89
CA ARG A 108 16.82 8.70 -8.69
C ARG A 108 15.90 7.68 -8.03
N ALA A 109 16.48 6.80 -7.22
CA ALA A 109 15.69 5.93 -6.35
C ALA A 109 14.69 6.75 -5.52
N GLY A 110 13.45 6.28 -5.46
CA GLY A 110 12.30 6.94 -4.82
C GLY A 110 11.54 7.92 -5.70
N TRP A 111 12.01 8.22 -6.91
CA TRP A 111 11.26 9.08 -7.84
C TRP A 111 10.09 8.33 -8.47
N SER A 112 8.96 8.99 -8.60
CA SER A 112 7.72 8.44 -9.16
C SER A 112 7.05 9.41 -10.15
N THR A 113 5.93 9.02 -10.77
CA THR A 113 5.01 9.96 -11.43
C THR A 113 3.76 10.24 -10.60
N ASP A 114 3.22 11.46 -10.67
CA ASP A 114 1.82 11.72 -10.30
C ASP A 114 0.85 11.08 -11.31
N ARG A 115 -0.46 11.19 -11.05
CA ARG A 115 -1.51 10.68 -11.95
C ARG A 115 -1.54 11.31 -13.35
N ASN A 116 -0.84 12.43 -13.54
CA ASN A 116 -0.72 13.13 -14.82
C ASN A 116 0.61 12.81 -15.52
N GLY A 117 1.41 11.89 -14.99
CA GLY A 117 2.71 11.52 -15.54
C GLY A 117 3.85 12.48 -15.18
N ARG A 118 3.65 13.45 -14.28
CA ARG A 118 4.71 14.38 -13.83
C ARG A 118 5.61 13.73 -12.81
N VAL A 119 6.91 13.93 -12.93
CA VAL A 119 7.88 13.38 -11.95
C VAL A 119 7.65 14.01 -10.57
N VAL A 120 7.50 13.15 -9.57
CA VAL A 120 7.42 13.48 -8.16
C VAL A 120 8.69 12.92 -7.49
N PRO A 121 9.57 13.79 -6.97
CA PRO A 121 10.80 13.36 -6.31
C PRO A 121 10.49 12.63 -4.99
N ALA A 122 11.43 11.80 -4.56
CA ALA A 122 11.41 11.22 -3.21
C ALA A 122 11.46 12.36 -2.18
N THR A 123 10.45 12.45 -1.32
CA THR A 123 10.43 13.33 -0.14
C THR A 123 11.14 12.69 1.03
#